data_AF-A0A3D2SQA3-F1
#
_entry.id   AF-A0A3D2SQA3-F1
#
_cell.length_a   1.000
_cell.length_b   1.000
_cell.length_c   1.000
_cell.angle_alpha   90.00
_cell.angle_beta   90.00
_cell.angle_gamma   90.00
#
_symmetry.space_group_name_H-M   'P 1'
#
loop_
_entity.id
_entity.type
_entity.pdbx_description
1 polymer ?
#
loop_
_entity_poly.entity_id
_entity_poly.type
_entity_poly.pdbx_seq_one_letter_code
_entity_poly.pdbx_strand_id
1 'polypeptide(L)'
;MISTHILDTHLGKPAPQVEVRLYDAKTRNLLGNGYTNDDGRLKDFGLEELQSGAYLLEYDIAPYFAKHDLKTFFPQVTIQFFIENAD
;
A
#
# COMPACT_ATOMS: atom_id res chain seq x y z
N MET A 1 -2.55 13.57 -4.75
CA MET A 1 -2.16 12.19 -5.15
C MET A 1 -1.74 11.37 -3.95
N ILE A 2 -1.92 10.05 -3.97
CA ILE A 2 -1.42 9.13 -2.92
C ILE A 2 -0.39 8.21 -3.54
N SER A 3 0.79 8.11 -2.91
CA SER A 3 1.87 7.22 -3.32
C SER A 3 2.40 6.45 -2.12
N THR A 4 3.07 5.33 -2.35
CA THR A 4 3.71 4.54 -1.29
C THR A 4 5.05 3.98 -1.75
N HIS A 5 5.91 3.66 -0.79
CA HIS A 5 7.19 3.01 -0.99
C HIS A 5 7.41 1.97 0.11
N ILE A 6 7.85 0.78 -0.27
CA ILE A 6 8.12 -0.32 0.66
C ILE A 6 9.61 -0.66 0.58
N LEU A 7 10.28 -0.59 1.71
CA LEU A 7 11.65 -1.02 1.89
C LEU A 7 11.68 -2.30 2.75
N ASP A 8 12.22 -3.38 2.20
CA ASP A 8 12.58 -4.55 2.99
C ASP A 8 13.87 -4.24 3.76
N THR A 9 13.74 -4.10 5.08
CA THR A 9 14.85 -3.80 5.99
C THR A 9 15.73 -5.02 6.30
N HIS A 10 15.26 -6.25 6.06
CA HIS A 10 16.07 -7.45 6.18
C HIS A 10 17.14 -7.50 5.08
N LEU A 11 16.76 -7.14 3.85
CA LEU A 11 17.66 -7.12 2.69
C LEU A 11 18.30 -5.75 2.43
N GLY A 12 17.78 -4.69 3.03
CA GLY A 12 18.16 -3.31 2.73
C GLY A 12 17.78 -2.90 1.29
N LYS A 13 16.70 -3.45 0.75
CA LYS A 13 16.30 -3.28 -0.66
C LYS A 13 14.81 -2.95 -0.79
N PRO A 14 14.38 -2.31 -1.89
CA PRO A 14 12.96 -2.13 -2.15
C PRO A 14 12.23 -3.48 -2.28
N ALA A 15 10.94 -3.50 -1.94
CA ALA A 15 10.08 -4.67 -2.05
C ALA A 15 9.16 -4.56 -3.28
N PRO A 16 9.55 -5.14 -4.43
CA PRO A 16 8.73 -5.09 -5.64
C PRO A 16 7.59 -6.10 -5.61
N GLN A 17 6.60 -5.90 -6.48
CA GLN A 17 5.48 -6.81 -6.71
C GLN A 17 4.67 -7.13 -5.45
N VAL A 18 4.56 -6.16 -4.53
CA VAL A 18 3.65 -6.18 -3.38
C VAL A 18 2.35 -5.50 -3.80
N GLU A 19 1.22 -6.19 -3.67
CA GLU A 19 -0.08 -5.58 -3.92
C GLU A 19 -0.41 -4.58 -2.80
N VAL A 20 -0.87 -3.40 -3.19
CA VAL A 20 -1.36 -2.37 -2.29
C VAL A 20 -2.76 -1.95 -2.72
N ARG A 21 -3.68 -1.91 -1.77
CA ARG A 21 -5.08 -1.53 -1.97
C ARG A 21 -5.42 -0.31 -1.15
N LEU A 22 -6.11 0.64 -1.76
CA LEU A 22 -6.58 1.87 -1.14
C LEU A 22 -8.09 1.82 -1.00
N TYR A 23 -8.57 2.08 0.21
CA TYR A 23 -9.99 2.10 0.55
C TYR A 23 -10.40 3.42 1.17
N ASP A 24 -11.68 3.76 1.02
CA ASP A 24 -12.34 4.65 1.97
C ASP A 24 -12.41 3.94 3.32
N ALA A 25 -11.90 4.57 4.38
CA ALA A 25 -11.70 3.88 5.64
C ALA A 25 -13.01 3.61 6.39
N LYS A 26 -14.07 4.39 6.12
CA LYS A 26 -15.37 4.27 6.79
C LYS A 26 -16.23 3.20 6.16
N THR A 27 -16.35 3.24 4.84
CA THR A 27 -17.21 2.35 4.04
C THR A 27 -16.51 1.06 3.66
N ARG A 28 -15.16 1.04 3.71
CA ARG A 28 -14.33 -0.06 3.18
C ARG A 28 -14.51 -0.30 1.68
N ASN A 29 -15.00 0.70 0.94
CA ASN A 29 -15.06 0.63 -0.52
C ASN A 29 -13.66 0.73 -1.11
N LEU A 30 -13.33 -0.16 -2.04
CA LEU A 30 -12.06 -0.10 -2.78
C LEU A 30 -12.09 1.10 -3.71
N LEU A 31 -11.10 1.97 -3.56
CA LEU A 31 -10.93 3.17 -4.39
C LEU A 31 -9.91 2.93 -5.50
N GLY A 32 -8.90 2.11 -5.25
CA GLY A 32 -7.92 1.70 -6.25
C GLY A 32 -6.91 0.71 -5.69
N ASN A 33 -6.15 0.07 -6.57
CA ASN A 33 -5.09 -0.86 -6.20
C ASN A 33 -3.97 -0.87 -7.24
N GLY A 34 -2.83 -1.42 -6.85
CA GLY A 34 -1.69 -1.59 -7.75
C GLY A 34 -0.60 -2.44 -7.11
N TYR A 35 0.49 -2.62 -7.84
CA TYR A 35 1.67 -3.34 -7.36
C TYR A 35 2.86 -2.39 -7.26
N THR A 36 3.69 -2.59 -6.25
CA THR A 36 4.97 -1.89 -6.18
C THR A 36 5.86 -2.28 -7.36
N ASN A 37 6.52 -1.29 -7.96
CA ASN A 37 7.49 -1.48 -9.04
C ASN A 37 8.85 -1.97 -8.50
N ASP A 38 9.85 -2.06 -9.37
CA ASP A 38 11.21 -2.54 -9.03
C ASP A 38 11.93 -1.68 -7.97
N ASP A 39 11.52 -0.42 -7.81
CA ASP A 39 11.98 0.48 -6.76
C ASP A 39 11.06 0.43 -5.51
N GLY A 40 10.22 -0.60 -5.38
CA GLY A 40 9.32 -0.79 -4.25
C GLY A 40 8.21 0.26 -4.14
N ARG A 41 7.93 1.02 -5.22
CA ARG A 41 7.00 2.14 -5.21
C ARG A 41 5.72 1.85 -5.98
N LEU A 42 4.61 2.38 -5.47
CA LEU A 42 3.38 2.57 -6.23
C LEU A 42 3.08 4.08 -6.24
N LYS A 43 3.13 4.70 -7.42
CA LYS A 43 3.10 6.17 -7.56
C LYS A 43 1.70 6.77 -7.44
N ASP A 44 0.69 6.04 -7.89
CA ASP A 44 -0.70 6.45 -7.88
C ASP A 44 -1.63 5.23 -7.88
N PHE A 45 -2.89 5.47 -7.56
CA PHE A 45 -3.96 4.46 -7.54
C PHE A 45 -5.02 4.72 -8.64
N GLY A 46 -4.69 5.55 -9.64
CA GLY A 46 -5.63 5.92 -10.71
C GLY A 46 -6.82 6.76 -10.28
N LEU A 47 -6.75 7.44 -9.12
CA LEU A 47 -7.81 8.35 -8.67
C LEU A 47 -7.72 9.69 -9.41
N GLU A 48 -8.85 10.11 -10.00
CA GLU A 48 -8.97 11.41 -10.65
C GLU A 48 -8.94 12.56 -9.63
N GLU A 49 -9.64 12.38 -8.52
CA GLU A 49 -9.73 13.35 -7.43
C GLU A 49 -9.59 12.68 -6.06
N LEU A 50 -9.06 13.43 -5.11
CA LEU A 50 -9.07 13.06 -3.69
C LEU A 50 -10.04 13.96 -2.96
N GLN A 51 -10.63 13.44 -1.89
CA GLN A 51 -11.48 14.22 -1.01
C GLN A 51 -10.86 14.23 0.37
N SER A 52 -11.12 15.27 1.15
CA SER A 52 -10.76 15.25 2.57
C SER A 52 -11.56 14.14 3.27
N GLY A 53 -10.90 13.35 4.11
CA GLY A 53 -11.51 12.17 4.72
C GLY A 53 -10.50 11.15 5.22
N ALA A 54 -11.03 10.03 5.73
CA ALA A 54 -10.21 8.92 6.22
C ALA A 54 -10.01 7.85 5.14
N TYR A 55 -8.77 7.48 4.92
CA TYR A 55 -8.35 6.47 3.95
C TYR A 55 -7.63 5.32 4.63
N LEU A 56 -7.65 4.16 4.00
CA LEU A 56 -6.93 2.97 4.43
C LEU A 56 -6.06 2.45 3.28
N LEU A 57 -4.77 2.26 3.54
CA LEU A 57 -3.90 1.44 2.73
C LEU A 57 -3.75 0.05 3.35
N GLU A 58 -3.92 -0.98 2.53
CA GLU A 58 -3.65 -2.37 2.86
C GLU A 58 -2.51 -2.89 1.98
N TYR A 59 -1.51 -3.49 2.61
CA TYR A 59 -0.30 -4.02 1.98
C TYR A 59 -0.27 -5.54 2.13
N ASP A 60 -0.32 -6.25 1.01
CA ASP A 60 -0.34 -7.72 0.97
C ASP A 60 1.08 -8.29 1.03
N ILE A 61 1.69 -8.25 2.22
CA ILE A 61 3.10 -8.58 2.42
C ILE A 61 3.39 -10.07 2.62
N ALA A 62 2.40 -10.89 3.01
CA ALA A 62 2.63 -12.31 3.22
C ALA A 62 3.09 -13.05 1.94
N PRO A 63 2.48 -12.82 0.76
CA PRO A 63 2.98 -13.37 -0.50
C PRO A 63 4.41 -12.93 -0.83
N TYR A 64 4.79 -11.69 -0.49
CA TYR A 64 6.15 -11.20 -0.70
C TYR A 64 7.17 -12.01 0.11
N PHE A 65 6.95 -12.15 1.42
CA PHE A 65 7.85 -12.95 2.28
C PHE A 65 7.88 -14.43 1.86
N ALA A 66 6.74 -15.00 1.50
CA ALA A 66 6.65 -16.39 1.05
C ALA A 66 7.47 -16.65 -0.22
N LYS A 67 7.51 -15.71 -1.18
CA LYS A 67 8.37 -15.81 -2.39
C LYS A 67 9.87 -15.81 -2.07
N HIS A 68 10.25 -15.32 -0.90
CA HIS A 68 11.63 -15.29 -0.42
C HIS A 68 11.93 -16.41 0.59
N ASP A 69 11.06 -17.41 0.72
CA ASP A 69 11.18 -18.51 1.69
C ASP A 69 11.26 -18.02 3.15
N LEU A 70 10.68 -16.85 3.44
CA LEU A 70 10.64 -16.25 4.76
C LEU A 70 9.24 -16.36 5.37
N LYS A 71 9.20 -16.65 6.67
CA LYS A 71 7.97 -16.54 7.46
C LYS A 71 7.79 -15.10 7.92
N THR A 72 6.56 -14.60 7.83
CA THR A 72 6.16 -13.33 8.44
C THR A 72 5.16 -13.58 9.56
N PHE A 73 5.26 -12.79 10.63
CA PHE A 73 4.23 -12.75 11.66
C PHE A 73 2.96 -12.02 11.19
N PHE A 74 3.10 -11.11 10.23
CA PHE A 74 2.03 -10.25 9.75
C PHE A 74 1.45 -10.80 8.43
N PRO A 75 0.16 -11.15 8.37
CA PRO A 75 -0.48 -11.56 7.12
C PRO A 75 -0.59 -10.40 6.12
N GLN A 76 -0.80 -9.19 6.63
CA GLN A 76 -0.84 -7.93 5.88
C GLN A 76 -0.51 -6.77 6.82
N VAL A 77 -0.21 -5.60 6.25
CA VAL A 77 -0.08 -4.35 7.01
C VAL A 77 -1.18 -3.40 6.59
N THR A 78 -1.80 -2.71 7.55
CA THR A 78 -2.86 -1.74 7.29
C THR A 78 -2.49 -0.39 7.91
N ILE A 79 -2.55 0.67 7.12
CA ILE A 79 -2.31 2.04 7.57
C ILE A 79 -3.56 2.87 7.30
N GLN A 80 -4.13 3.46 8.35
CA GLN A 80 -5.27 4.37 8.24
C GLN A 80 -4.82 5.80 8.53
N PHE A 81 -5.24 6.76 7.70
CA PHE A 81 -4.83 8.15 7.80
C PHE A 81 -5.93 9.11 7.32
N PHE A 82 -5.82 10.37 7.72
CA PHE A 82 -6.68 11.45 7.22
C PHE A 82 -5.99 12.25 6.13
N ILE A 83 -6.77 12.68 5.14
CA ILE A 83 -6.45 13.79 4.25
C ILE A 83 -7.30 14.97 4.72
N GLU A 84 -6.67 16.08 5.12
CA GLU A 84 -7.37 17.29 5.56
C GLU A 84 -7.56 18.28 4.40
N ASN A 85 -6.53 18.46 3.57
CA ASN A 85 -6.55 19.35 2.40
C ASN A 85 -6.33 18.52 1.14
N ALA A 86 -7.39 18.30 0.37
CA ALA A 86 -7.35 17.66 -0.94
C ALA A 86 -7.37 18.75 -2.02
N ASP A 87 -6.27 19.51 -2.09
CA ASP A 87 -6.01 20.46 -3.19
C ASP A 87 -5.35 19.75 -4.38
#